data_AF-A0A4Q2LQE3-F1
#
_entry.id   AF-A0A4Q2LQE3-F1
#
_cell.length_a   1.000
_cell.length_b   1.000
_cell.length_c   1.000
_cell.angle_alpha   90.00
_cell.angle_beta   90.00
_cell.angle_gamma   90.00
#
_symmetry.space_group_name_H-M   'P 1'
#
loop_
_entity.id
_entity.type
_entity.pdbx_description
1 polymer ?
#
loop_
_entity_poly.entity_id
_entity_poly.type
_entity_poly.pdbx_seq_one_letter_code
_entity_poly.pdbx_strand_id
1 'polypeptide(L)'
;MILYFFQGFIVITLIFGVFLTFKKKNWRMLGVFSFFLLGNLYGLAIPFLFQAPNDMDSLKIFVYVHSVRYLLYLTAILILINLTMKKNGS
;
A
#
# COMPACT_ATOMS: atom_id res chain seq x y z
N MET A 1 -1.29 19.94 -4.96
CA MET A 1 -0.83 19.47 -6.29
C MET A 1 0.48 18.68 -6.21
N ILE A 2 1.53 19.22 -5.59
CA ILE A 2 2.85 18.55 -5.56
C ILE A 2 2.86 17.20 -4.81
N LEU A 3 2.10 17.06 -3.72
CA LEU A 3 1.97 15.80 -2.98
C LEU A 3 1.36 14.67 -3.82
N TYR A 4 0.33 14.98 -4.63
CA TYR A 4 -0.29 14.01 -5.54
C TYR A 4 0.66 13.60 -6.67
N PHE A 5 1.52 14.53 -7.14
CA PHE A 5 2.56 14.24 -8.14
C PHE A 5 3.58 13.24 -7.59
N PHE A 6 4.09 13.47 -6.37
CA PHE A 6 4.99 12.52 -5.70
C PHE A 6 4.32 11.17 -5.43
N GLN A 7 3.05 11.17 -5.02
CA GLN A 7 2.29 9.94 -4.80
C GLN A 7 2.11 9.14 -6.10
N GLY A 8 1.91 9.81 -7.24
CA GLY A 8 1.89 9.17 -8.56
C GLY A 8 3.22 8.48 -8.91
N PHE A 9 4.36 9.14 -8.66
CA PHE A 9 5.68 8.55 -8.87
C PHE A 9 5.91 7.30 -8.01
N ILE A 10 5.48 7.33 -6.75
CA ILE A 10 5.53 6.18 -5.84
C ILE A 10 4.70 5.02 -6.39
N VAL A 11 3.46 5.27 -6.84
CA VAL A 11 2.59 4.22 -7.39
C VAL A 11 3.20 3.58 -8.64
N ILE A 12 3.74 4.38 -9.56
CA ILE A 12 4.42 3.87 -10.77
C ILE A 12 5.62 2.99 -10.37
N THR A 13 6.43 3.45 -9.41
CA THR A 13 7.57 2.69 -8.90
C THR A 13 7.14 1.36 -8.28
N LEU A 14 6.03 1.35 -7.53
CA LEU A 14 5.46 0.14 -6.94
C LEU A 14 4.96 -0.84 -8.00
N ILE A 15 4.27 -0.36 -9.05
CA ILE A 15 3.82 -1.19 -10.18
C ILE A 15 5.03 -1.85 -10.85
N PHE A 16 6.10 -1.09 -11.09
CA PHE A 16 7.33 -1.64 -11.66
C PHE A 16 7.98 -2.68 -10.73
N GLY A 17 7.94 -2.44 -9.42
CA GLY A 17 8.38 -3.39 -8.39
C GLY A 17 7.60 -4.71 -8.41
N VAL A 18 6.27 -4.65 -8.51
CA VAL A 18 5.40 -5.84 -8.68
C VAL A 18 5.79 -6.61 -9.95
N PHE A 19 5.88 -5.93 -11.10
CA PHE A 19 6.23 -6.56 -12.37
C PHE A 19 7.61 -7.25 -12.33
N LEU A 20 8.62 -6.55 -11.80
CA LEU A 20 9.98 -7.08 -11.70
C LEU A 20 10.04 -8.30 -10.78
N THR A 21 9.36 -8.24 -9.64
CA THR A 21 9.36 -9.35 -8.67
C THR A 21 8.56 -10.55 -9.15
N PHE A 22 7.49 -10.32 -9.91
CA PHE A 22 6.74 -11.37 -10.62
C PHE A 22 7.63 -12.06 -11.66
N LYS A 23 8.32 -11.29 -12.52
CA LYS A 23 9.25 -11.83 -13.53
C LYS A 23 10.37 -12.66 -12.91
N LYS A 24 10.89 -12.23 -11.76
CA LYS A 24 11.92 -12.94 -11.00
C LYS A 24 11.38 -14.11 -10.16
N LYS A 25 10.07 -14.40 -10.20
CA LYS A 25 9.39 -15.40 -9.37
C LYS A 25 9.67 -15.25 -7.87
N ASN A 26 9.96 -14.03 -7.40
CA ASN A 26 10.19 -13.75 -5.99
C ASN A 26 8.86 -13.43 -5.31
N TRP A 27 8.10 -14.48 -4.99
CA TRP A 27 6.77 -14.39 -4.40
C TRP A 27 6.70 -13.61 -3.09
N ARG A 28 7.78 -13.63 -2.30
CA ARG A 28 7.85 -12.90 -1.03
C ARG A 28 7.92 -11.39 -1.25
N MET A 29 8.81 -10.94 -2.14
CA MET A 29 8.90 -9.51 -2.50
C MET A 29 7.69 -9.07 -3.33
N LEU A 30 7.09 -9.96 -4.12
CA LEU A 30 5.83 -9.69 -4.80
C LEU A 30 4.74 -9.31 -3.79
N GLY A 31 4.62 -10.08 -2.70
CA GLY A 31 3.71 -9.75 -1.59
C GLY A 31 3.96 -8.34 -1.04
N VAL A 32 5.22 -8.01 -0.73
CA VAL A 32 5.61 -6.67 -0.22
C VAL A 32 5.16 -5.55 -1.15
N PHE A 33 5.55 -5.61 -2.44
CA PHE A 33 5.21 -4.56 -3.40
C PHE A 33 3.70 -4.48 -3.65
N SER A 34 3.00 -5.61 -3.70
CA SER A 34 1.54 -5.65 -3.86
C SER A 34 0.81 -5.02 -2.68
N PHE A 35 1.22 -5.29 -1.44
CA PHE A 35 0.62 -4.68 -0.25
C PHE A 35 0.86 -3.16 -0.18
N PHE A 36 2.08 -2.70 -0.51
CA PHE A 36 2.35 -1.26 -0.60
C PHE A 36 1.56 -0.58 -1.73
N LEU A 37 1.39 -1.26 -2.87
CA LEU A 37 0.61 -0.75 -4.00
C LEU A 37 -0.86 -0.59 -3.61
N LEU A 38 -1.47 -1.64 -3.04
CA LEU A 38 -2.85 -1.60 -2.57
C LEU A 38 -3.06 -0.50 -1.52
N GLY A 39 -2.18 -0.39 -0.52
CA GLY A 39 -2.27 0.67 0.49
C GLY A 39 -2.20 2.08 -0.11
N ASN A 40 -1.38 2.31 -1.14
CA ASN A 40 -1.30 3.60 -1.83
C ASN A 40 -2.53 3.89 -2.69
N LEU A 41 -3.07 2.88 -3.40
CA LEU A 41 -4.30 3.01 -4.18
C LEU A 41 -5.51 3.33 -3.30
N TYR A 42 -5.64 2.67 -2.15
CA TYR A 42 -6.63 3.02 -1.14
C TYR A 42 -6.45 4.47 -0.66
N GLY A 43 -5.21 4.89 -0.40
CA GLY A 43 -4.89 6.27 -0.04
C GLY A 43 -5.32 7.30 -1.08
N LEU A 44 -5.19 6.97 -2.37
CA LEU A 44 -5.64 7.81 -3.47
C LEU A 44 -7.15 7.81 -3.65
N ALA A 45 -7.86 6.75 -3.27
CA ALA A 45 -9.31 6.65 -3.39
C ALA A 45 -10.06 7.45 -2.31
N ILE A 46 -9.47 7.65 -1.13
CA ILE A 46 -10.10 8.36 0.01
C ILE A 46 -10.65 9.74 -0.39
N PRO A 47 -9.89 10.65 -1.04
CA PRO A 47 -10.40 11.97 -1.42
C PRO A 47 -11.52 11.93 -2.46
N PHE A 48 -11.73 10.82 -3.17
CA PHE A 48 -12.83 10.66 -4.13
C PHE A 48 -14.06 10.01 -3.48
N LEU A 49 -13.86 9.12 -2.50
CA LEU A 49 -14.93 8.43 -1.78
C LEU A 49 -15.67 9.35 -0.81
N PHE A 50 -15.04 10.40 -0.31
CA PHE A 50 -15.58 11.29 0.72
C PHE A 50 -15.77 12.75 0.26
N GLN A 51 -16.08 12.98 -1.03
CA GLN A 51 -16.39 14.35 -1.54
C GLN A 51 -17.81 14.83 -1.20
N ALA A 52 -18.67 13.96 -0.68
CA ALA A 52 -20.10 14.21 -0.43
C ALA A 52 -20.38 14.34 1.09
N PRO A 53 -21.56 14.85 1.51
CA PRO A 53 -21.74 15.48 2.83
C PRO A 53 -21.50 14.49 4.00
N ASN A 54 -20.85 15.01 5.06
CA ASN A 54 -20.46 14.33 6.30
C ASN A 54 -21.66 13.74 7.10
N ASP A 55 -22.21 12.63 6.63
CA ASP A 55 -23.07 11.74 7.40
C ASP A 55 -22.26 10.79 8.30
N MET A 56 -22.84 10.36 9.42
CA MET A 56 -22.17 9.51 10.42
C MET A 56 -21.61 8.20 9.82
N ASP A 57 -22.22 7.69 8.76
CA ASP A 57 -21.79 6.46 8.10
C ASP A 57 -20.60 6.67 7.17
N SER A 58 -20.47 7.82 6.50
CA SER A 58 -19.25 8.17 5.76
C SER A 58 -18.05 8.33 6.71
N LEU A 59 -18.26 8.85 7.92
CA LEU A 59 -17.20 8.91 8.94
C LEU A 59 -16.71 7.51 9.37
N LYS A 60 -17.61 6.54 9.55
CA LYS A 60 -17.23 5.15 9.89
C LYS A 60 -16.44 4.50 8.75
N ILE A 61 -16.91 4.67 7.52
CA ILE A 61 -16.24 4.12 6.33
C ILE A 61 -14.86 4.79 6.15
N PHE A 62 -14.74 6.08 6.45
CA PHE A 62 -13.47 6.81 6.43
C PHE A 62 -12.44 6.19 7.38
N VAL A 63 -12.83 5.95 8.63
CA VAL A 63 -11.97 5.29 9.63
C VAL A 63 -11.60 3.88 9.18
N TYR A 64 -12.54 3.12 8.62
CA TYR A 64 -12.28 1.77 8.14
C TYR A 64 -11.28 1.74 6.98
N VAL A 65 -11.46 2.60 5.97
CA VAL A 65 -10.56 2.69 4.82
C VAL A 65 -9.13 3.07 5.23
N HIS A 66 -8.99 4.02 6.16
CA HIS A 66 -7.70 4.35 6.74
C HIS A 66 -7.09 3.18 7.51
N SER A 67 -7.89 2.49 8.33
CA SER A 67 -7.43 1.34 9.12
C SER A 67 -6.93 0.19 8.23
N VAL A 68 -7.68 -0.14 7.17
CA VAL A 68 -7.27 -1.13 6.17
C VAL A 68 -5.97 -0.71 5.49
N ARG A 69 -5.84 0.56 5.11
CA ARG A 69 -4.60 1.08 4.51
C ARG A 69 -3.40 0.88 5.45
N TYR A 70 -3.52 1.21 6.74
CA TYR A 70 -2.43 1.01 7.70
C TYR A 70 -2.13 -0.47 7.91
N LEU A 71 -3.14 -1.33 7.95
CA LEU A 71 -2.96 -2.77 8.05
C LEU A 71 -2.15 -3.32 6.87
N LEU A 72 -2.46 -2.88 5.63
CA LEU A 72 -1.72 -3.29 4.43
C LEU A 72 -0.24 -2.89 4.51
N TYR A 73 0.05 -1.67 4.96
CA TYR A 73 1.44 -1.23 5.16
C TYR A 73 2.15 -2.02 6.26
N LEU A 74 1.46 -2.27 7.38
CA LEU A 74 2.00 -3.09 8.46
C LEU A 74 2.34 -4.50 7.97
N THR A 75 1.45 -5.14 7.22
CA THR A 75 1.71 -6.45 6.60
C THR A 75 2.94 -6.41 5.70
N ALA A 76 3.08 -5.37 4.85
CA ALA A 76 4.24 -5.23 3.99
C ALA A 76 5.56 -5.10 4.78
N ILE A 77 5.55 -4.31 5.86
CA ILE A 77 6.71 -4.11 6.74
C ILE A 77 7.06 -5.41 7.47
N LEU A 78 6.08 -6.15 8.01
CA LEU A 78 6.32 -7.42 8.69
C LEU A 78 6.95 -8.46 7.75
N ILE A 79 6.52 -8.51 6.49
CA ILE A 79 7.15 -9.38 5.48
C ILE A 79 8.60 -8.95 5.23
N LEU A 80 8.88 -7.65 5.10
CA LEU A 80 10.23 -7.12 4.93
C LEU A 80 11.14 -7.45 6.11
N ILE A 81 10.64 -7.28 7.35
CA ILE A 81 11.38 -7.64 8.56
C ILE A 81 11.70 -9.13 8.56
N ASN A 82 10.72 -10.00 8.30
CA ASN A 82 10.91 -11.45 8.23
C ASN A 82 11.95 -11.84 7.16
N LEU A 83 11.89 -11.21 5.99
CA LEU A 83 12.88 -11.43 4.92
C LEU A 83 14.30 -11.01 5.34
N THR A 84 14.42 -9.88 6.05
CA THR A 84 15.70 -9.35 6.51
C THR A 84 16.30 -10.21 7.60
N MET A 85 15.50 -10.61 8.61
CA MET A 85 15.94 -11.50 9.69
C MET A 85 16.38 -12.87 9.16
N LYS A 86 15.66 -13.44 8.19
CA LYS A 86 16.06 -14.70 7.55
C LYS A 86 17.36 -14.62 6.78
N LYS A 87 17.75 -13.43 6.28
CA LYS A 87 19.00 -13.24 5.54
C LYS A 87 20.21 -13.02 6.46
N ASN A 88 20.00 -12.50 7.67
CA ASN A 88 21.06 -12.25 8.65
C ASN A 88 21.28 -13.42 9.64
N GLY A 89 20.37 -14.39 9.69
CA GLY A 89 20.48 -15.57 10.55
C GLY A 89 21.08 -16.82 9.88
N SER A 90 21.53 -16.70 8.63
CA SER A 90 22.15 -17.75 7.80
C SER A 90 23.54 -17.30 7.37
#